data_AF-A0A8C3PCH4-F1
#
_entry.id   AF-A0A8C3PCH4-F1
#
_cell.length_a   1.000
_cell.length_b   1.000
_cell.length_c   1.000
_cell.angle_alpha   90.00
_cell.angle_beta   90.00
_cell.angle_gamma   90.00
#
_symmetry.space_group_name_H-M   'P 1'
#
loop_
_entity.id
_entity.type
_entity.pdbx_description
1 polymer ?
#
loop_
_entity_poly.entity_id
_entity_poly.type
_entity_poly.pdbx_seq_one_letter_code
_entity_poly.pdbx_strand_id
1 'polypeptide(L)'
;MASGRPARRTCGIAQRTAGLAQEVLERAKRRKVSWPEPVEEDSERLSAAFASVVEFMSRTTKECEKYYSYVPASRCQENEIKHICRYHSRQAAENLLQTLEQEKNETSPVSNPAETPKQLARKASKDLYIEVSPGTYSVTATSDDMVKQTHMVDVNAGQSINLTFSI
;
A
#
# COMPACT_ATOMS: atom_id res chain seq x y z
N MET A 1 40.47 -26.00 -64.31
CA MET A 1 39.56 -24.84 -64.32
C MET A 1 38.21 -25.28 -63.75
N ALA A 2 37.67 -24.51 -62.81
CA ALA A 2 36.61 -24.94 -61.89
C ALA A 2 35.19 -24.84 -62.47
N SER A 3 34.42 -25.91 -62.22
CA SER A 3 33.01 -25.99 -61.80
C SER A 3 32.00 -24.90 -62.17
N GLY A 4 30.88 -25.32 -62.76
CA GLY A 4 29.58 -24.62 -62.68
C GLY A 4 28.43 -25.62 -62.57
N ARG A 5 27.88 -25.83 -61.36
CA ARG A 5 26.70 -26.67 -61.10
C ARG A 5 25.40 -25.87 -61.36
N PRO A 6 24.31 -26.48 -61.84
CA PRO A 6 23.04 -25.78 -62.03
C PRO A 6 22.28 -25.64 -60.71
N ALA A 7 21.97 -24.40 -60.33
CA ALA A 7 21.07 -24.07 -59.23
C ALA A 7 19.61 -24.27 -59.68
N ARG A 8 18.98 -25.39 -59.30
CA ARG A 8 17.54 -25.59 -59.56
C ARG A 8 16.85 -26.42 -58.49
N ARG A 9 16.76 -25.94 -57.24
CA ARG A 9 15.96 -26.58 -56.18
C ARG A 9 15.35 -25.64 -55.12
N THR A 10 15.05 -24.36 -55.43
CA THR A 10 14.40 -23.44 -54.45
C THR A 10 12.89 -23.24 -54.67
N CYS A 11 12.34 -23.59 -55.84
CA CYS A 11 10.93 -23.37 -56.16
C CYS A 11 9.95 -24.30 -55.41
N GLY A 12 10.34 -25.56 -55.18
CA GLY A 12 9.45 -26.56 -54.58
C GLY A 12 9.19 -26.38 -53.07
N ILE A 13 10.11 -25.73 -52.34
CA ILE A 13 9.94 -25.48 -50.90
C ILE A 13 8.95 -24.33 -50.70
N ALA A 14 9.11 -23.23 -51.45
CA ALA A 14 8.25 -22.04 -51.36
C ALA A 14 6.78 -22.34 -51.72
N GLN A 15 6.54 -23.17 -52.75
CA GLN A 15 5.19 -23.59 -53.12
C GLN A 15 4.52 -24.47 -52.05
N ARG A 16 5.29 -25.36 -51.40
CA ARG A 16 4.77 -26.21 -50.32
C ARG A 16 4.43 -25.41 -49.07
N THR A 17 5.28 -24.45 -48.68
CA THR A 17 5.02 -23.58 -47.53
C THR A 17 3.83 -22.65 -47.78
N ALA A 18 3.66 -22.14 -49.01
CA ALA A 18 2.50 -21.34 -49.38
C ALA A 18 1.19 -22.13 -49.31
N GLY A 19 1.19 -23.38 -49.78
CA GLY A 19 0.03 -24.27 -49.65
C GLY A 19 -0.35 -24.56 -48.21
N LEU A 20 0.64 -24.86 -47.35
CA LEU A 20 0.42 -25.10 -45.93
C LEU A 20 -0.13 -23.85 -45.22
N ALA A 21 0.41 -22.67 -45.53
CA ALA A 21 -0.06 -21.41 -44.97
C ALA A 21 -1.53 -21.12 -45.35
N GLN A 22 -1.91 -21.37 -46.61
CA GLN A 22 -3.29 -21.23 -47.06
C GLN A 22 -4.23 -22.20 -46.34
N GLU A 23 -3.80 -23.45 -46.12
CA GLU A 23 -4.58 -24.46 -45.42
C GLU A 23 -4.79 -24.11 -43.94
N VAL A 24 -3.75 -23.58 -43.28
CA VAL A 24 -3.85 -23.07 -41.89
C VAL A 24 -4.82 -21.90 -41.82
N LEU A 25 -4.75 -20.95 -42.76
CA LEU A 25 -5.65 -19.81 -42.82
C LEU A 25 -7.11 -20.27 -43.00
N GLU A 26 -7.38 -21.18 -43.94
CA GLU A 26 -8.74 -21.68 -44.18
C GLU A 26 -9.25 -22.50 -42.99
N ARG A 27 -8.39 -23.26 -42.31
CA ARG A 27 -8.74 -23.97 -41.08
C ARG A 27 -9.04 -22.99 -39.93
N ALA A 28 -8.29 -21.91 -39.81
CA ALA A 28 -8.55 -20.86 -38.82
C ALA A 28 -9.86 -20.12 -39.11
N LYS A 29 -10.15 -19.80 -40.38
CA LYS A 29 -11.43 -19.21 -40.80
C LYS A 29 -12.62 -20.12 -40.47
N ARG A 30 -12.51 -21.43 -40.69
CA ARG A 30 -13.55 -22.41 -40.34
C ARG A 30 -13.76 -22.55 -38.83
N ARG A 31 -12.73 -22.25 -38.03
CA ARG A 31 -12.78 -22.23 -36.55
C ARG A 31 -13.14 -20.85 -36.00
N LYS A 32 -13.49 -19.88 -36.83
CA LYS A 32 -13.90 -18.55 -36.37
C LYS A 32 -15.17 -18.72 -35.54
N VAL A 33 -15.04 -18.48 -34.24
CA VAL A 33 -16.18 -18.39 -33.31
C VAL A 33 -16.79 -17.01 -33.49
N SER A 34 -18.06 -16.96 -33.90
CA SER A 34 -18.85 -15.73 -33.78
C SER A 34 -19.26 -15.60 -32.33
N TRP A 35 -18.58 -14.73 -31.60
CA TRP A 35 -19.06 -14.31 -30.29
C TRP A 35 -20.32 -13.46 -30.50
N PRO A 36 -21.36 -13.65 -29.66
CA PRO A 36 -22.47 -12.71 -29.64
C PRO A 36 -21.93 -11.30 -29.46
N GLU A 37 -22.43 -10.35 -30.25
CA GLU A 37 -22.19 -8.92 -29.99
C GLU A 37 -22.67 -8.63 -28.56
N PRO A 38 -21.88 -7.93 -27.73
CA PRO A 38 -22.31 -7.57 -26.38
C PRO A 38 -23.62 -6.79 -26.48
N VAL A 39 -24.69 -7.33 -25.90
CA VAL A 39 -25.92 -6.57 -25.75
C VAL A 39 -25.63 -5.53 -24.67
N GLU A 40 -25.62 -4.25 -25.03
CA GLU A 40 -25.30 -3.11 -24.14
C GLU A 40 -26.10 -3.17 -22.81
N GLU A 41 -27.33 -3.70 -22.86
CA GLU A 41 -28.23 -3.84 -21.71
C GLU A 41 -27.67 -4.76 -20.61
N ASP A 42 -26.92 -5.82 -20.96
CA ASP A 42 -26.28 -6.71 -19.98
C ASP A 42 -25.04 -6.06 -19.35
N SER A 43 -24.34 -5.21 -20.11
CA SER A 43 -23.19 -4.44 -19.63
C SER A 43 -23.61 -3.42 -18.59
N GLU A 44 -24.69 -2.67 -18.84
CA GLU A 44 -25.25 -1.72 -17.88
C GLU A 44 -25.73 -2.42 -16.60
N ARG A 45 -26.46 -3.53 -16.71
CA ARG A 45 -26.92 -4.31 -15.55
C ARG A 45 -25.76 -4.86 -14.71
N LEU A 46 -24.72 -5.38 -15.38
CA LEU A 46 -23.54 -5.89 -14.71
C LEU A 46 -22.76 -4.76 -14.00
N SER A 47 -22.63 -3.60 -14.65
CA SER A 47 -22.00 -2.42 -14.07
C SER A 47 -22.75 -1.94 -12.82
N ALA A 48 -24.09 -1.94 -12.85
CA ALA A 48 -24.93 -1.58 -11.71
C ALA A 48 -24.81 -2.58 -10.55
N ALA A 49 -24.69 -3.88 -10.85
CA ALA A 49 -24.45 -4.91 -9.85
C ALA A 49 -23.08 -4.71 -9.16
N PHE A 50 -22.02 -4.47 -9.92
CA PHE A 50 -20.71 -4.15 -9.35
C PHE A 50 -20.73 -2.85 -8.54
N ALA A 51 -21.40 -1.81 -9.02
CA ALA A 51 -21.57 -0.57 -8.27
C ALA A 51 -22.27 -0.81 -6.93
N SER A 52 -23.29 -1.67 -6.90
CA SER A 52 -24.01 -2.05 -5.68
C SER A 52 -23.11 -2.80 -4.69
N VAL A 53 -22.26 -3.71 -5.17
CA VAL A 53 -21.27 -4.41 -4.32
C VAL A 53 -20.26 -3.42 -3.75
N VAL A 54 -19.73 -2.53 -4.58
CA VAL A 54 -18.78 -1.47 -4.15
C VAL A 54 -19.42 -0.56 -3.11
N GLU A 55 -20.68 -0.16 -3.31
CA GLU A 55 -21.43 0.63 -2.36
C GLU A 55 -21.59 -0.11 -1.02
N PHE A 56 -21.98 -1.37 -1.04
CA PHE A 56 -22.12 -2.18 0.16
C PHE A 56 -20.79 -2.34 0.90
N MET A 57 -19.69 -2.58 0.19
CA MET A 57 -18.35 -2.63 0.76
C MET A 57 -17.97 -1.29 1.39
N SER A 58 -18.23 -0.17 0.71
CA SER A 58 -17.95 1.18 1.23
C SER A 58 -18.74 1.46 2.51
N ARG A 59 -20.04 1.14 2.54
CA ARG A 59 -20.89 1.28 3.72
C ARG A 59 -20.36 0.41 4.88
N THR A 60 -20.00 -0.83 4.60
CA THR A 60 -19.46 -1.76 5.61
C THR A 60 -18.15 -1.26 6.20
N THR A 61 -17.23 -0.77 5.36
CA THR A 61 -15.96 -0.19 5.81
C THR A 61 -16.21 1.03 6.71
N LYS A 62 -17.15 1.91 6.34
CA LYS A 62 -17.48 3.11 7.12
C LYS A 62 -18.11 2.77 8.48
N GLU A 63 -19.01 1.79 8.53
CA GLU A 63 -19.59 1.35 9.81
C GLU A 63 -18.54 0.66 10.69
N CYS A 64 -17.59 -0.07 10.10
CA CYS A 64 -16.45 -0.63 10.81
C CYS A 64 -15.57 0.47 11.43
N GLU A 65 -15.19 1.49 10.63
CA GLU A 65 -14.44 2.66 11.11
C GLU A 65 -15.16 3.36 12.26
N LYS A 66 -16.47 3.58 12.11
CA LYS A 66 -17.31 4.20 13.15
C LYS A 66 -17.32 3.38 14.43
N TYR A 67 -17.49 2.06 14.36
CA TYR A 67 -17.47 1.18 15.52
C TYR A 67 -16.14 1.31 16.28
N TYR A 68 -15.02 1.16 15.59
CA TYR A 68 -13.69 1.23 16.22
C TYR A 68 -13.28 2.65 16.63
N SER A 69 -13.95 3.70 16.16
CA SER A 69 -13.77 5.05 16.69
C SER A 69 -14.26 5.22 18.13
N TYR A 70 -15.22 4.38 18.57
CA TYR A 70 -15.80 4.43 19.93
C TYR A 70 -15.26 3.33 20.86
N VAL A 71 -14.59 2.32 20.31
CA VAL A 71 -14.08 1.18 21.09
C VAL A 71 -12.60 1.41 21.40
N PRO A 72 -12.21 1.41 22.69
CA PRO A 72 -10.80 1.51 23.08
C PRO A 72 -9.98 0.33 22.54
N ALA A 73 -8.72 0.58 22.20
CA ALA A 73 -7.79 -0.43 21.69
C ALA A 73 -7.66 -1.66 22.59
N SER A 74 -7.78 -1.47 23.89
CA SER A 74 -7.69 -2.54 24.89
C SER A 74 -8.80 -3.57 24.84
N ARG A 75 -9.91 -3.21 24.20
CA ARG A 75 -11.03 -4.12 23.94
C ARG A 75 -10.96 -4.76 22.56
N CYS A 76 -9.95 -4.43 21.76
CA CYS A 76 -9.72 -4.99 20.43
C CYS A 76 -8.76 -6.18 20.52
N GLN A 77 -9.09 -7.26 19.82
CA GLN A 77 -8.20 -8.39 19.64
C GLN A 77 -7.10 -8.06 18.62
N GLU A 78 -5.99 -8.81 18.65
CA GLU A 78 -4.84 -8.56 17.78
C GLU A 78 -5.20 -8.59 16.28
N ASN A 79 -6.11 -9.48 15.88
CA ASN A 79 -6.62 -9.56 14.50
C ASN A 79 -7.47 -8.34 14.12
N GLU A 80 -8.23 -7.77 15.07
CA GLU A 80 -9.00 -6.55 14.86
C GLU A 80 -8.08 -5.35 14.71
N ILE A 81 -7.03 -5.26 15.53
CA ILE A 81 -5.98 -4.24 15.40
C ILE A 81 -5.31 -4.32 14.03
N LYS A 82 -4.91 -5.53 13.60
CA LYS A 82 -4.34 -5.76 12.25
C LYS A 82 -5.31 -5.34 11.15
N HIS A 83 -6.59 -5.63 11.28
CA HIS A 83 -7.62 -5.20 10.34
C HIS A 83 -7.69 -3.66 10.26
N ILE A 84 -7.79 -2.99 11.40
CA ILE A 84 -7.92 -1.52 11.47
C ILE A 84 -6.71 -0.86 10.81
N CYS A 85 -5.49 -1.28 11.15
CA CYS A 85 -4.27 -0.73 10.55
C CYS A 85 -4.14 -1.00 9.05
N ARG A 86 -4.72 -2.10 8.55
CA ARG A 86 -4.61 -2.49 7.13
C ARG A 86 -5.60 -1.76 6.23
N TYR A 87 -6.82 -1.50 6.74
CA TYR A 87 -7.95 -1.10 5.91
C TYR A 87 -8.53 0.28 6.26
N HIS A 88 -8.28 0.80 7.45
CA HIS A 88 -8.77 2.13 7.88
C HIS A 88 -7.63 3.16 7.92
N SER A 89 -8.00 4.44 7.93
CA SER A 89 -7.06 5.54 7.80
C SER A 89 -6.01 5.60 8.93
N ARG A 90 -4.88 6.29 8.65
CA ARG A 90 -3.78 6.48 9.60
C ARG A 90 -4.26 7.05 10.94
N GLN A 91 -5.26 7.92 10.89
CA GLN A 91 -5.84 8.57 12.08
C GLN A 91 -6.57 7.57 13.00
N ALA A 92 -7.23 6.55 12.43
CA ALA A 92 -7.81 5.46 13.22
C ALA A 92 -6.73 4.58 13.87
N ALA A 93 -5.64 4.32 13.15
CA ALA A 93 -4.49 3.58 13.70
C ALA A 93 -3.74 4.39 14.78
N GLU A 94 -3.62 5.71 14.63
CA GLU A 94 -2.98 6.61 15.61
C GLU A 94 -3.80 6.76 16.89
N ASN A 95 -5.13 6.89 16.79
CA ASN A 95 -6.02 6.86 17.95
C ASN A 95 -5.91 5.53 18.73
N LEU A 96 -5.73 4.42 18.02
CA LEU A 96 -5.53 3.09 18.61
C LEU A 96 -4.17 3.00 19.34
N LEU A 97 -3.10 3.52 18.75
CA LEU A 97 -1.79 3.57 19.41
C LEU A 97 -1.78 4.51 20.63
N GLN A 98 -2.46 5.66 20.54
CA GLN A 98 -2.56 6.60 21.65
C GLN A 98 -3.32 6.00 22.85
N THR A 99 -4.36 5.21 22.61
CA THR A 99 -5.11 4.53 23.69
C THR A 99 -4.31 3.38 24.31
N LEU A 100 -3.49 2.65 23.56
CA LEU A 100 -2.57 1.65 24.13
C LEU A 100 -1.48 2.29 24.99
N GLU A 101 -0.95 3.45 24.59
CA GLU A 101 0.00 4.21 25.41
C GLU A 101 -0.64 4.74 26.71
N GLN A 102 -1.95 4.99 26.71
CA GLN A 102 -2.76 5.46 27.85
C GLN A 102 -3.21 4.36 28.83
N GLU A 103 -3.05 3.08 28.51
CA GLU A 103 -3.30 2.01 29.50
C GLU A 103 -2.01 1.51 30.17
N LYS A 104 -0.88 1.61 29.48
CA LYS A 104 0.43 1.22 30.02
C LYS A 104 0.85 2.07 31.23
N ASN A 105 0.35 3.29 31.33
CA ASN A 105 0.54 4.24 32.43
C ASN A 105 -0.51 4.10 33.56
N GLU A 106 -1.63 3.40 33.37
CA GLU A 106 -2.69 3.21 34.37
C GLU A 106 -2.52 1.93 35.22
N THR A 107 -1.61 1.01 34.87
CA THR A 107 -1.50 -0.32 35.53
C THR A 107 -0.33 -0.46 36.53
N SER A 108 0.18 0.63 37.13
CA SER A 108 1.24 0.53 38.14
C SER A 108 0.78 1.00 39.53
N PRO A 109 0.74 0.12 40.56
CA PRO A 109 0.32 0.51 41.90
C PRO A 109 1.46 1.13 42.73
N VAL A 110 1.23 2.37 43.15
CA VAL A 110 1.52 2.97 44.47
C VAL A 110 2.99 3.17 44.91
N SER A 111 3.40 4.45 44.94
CA SER A 111 3.89 5.13 46.15
C SER A 111 3.79 6.67 46.02
N ASN A 112 3.07 7.29 46.98
CA ASN A 112 2.61 8.70 47.10
C ASN A 112 3.63 9.63 47.83
N PRO A 113 3.32 10.91 48.20
CA PRO A 113 2.64 12.04 47.51
C PRO A 113 3.33 13.43 47.67
N ALA A 114 3.04 14.40 46.79
CA ALA A 114 2.88 15.84 47.12
C ALA A 114 2.29 16.66 45.94
N GLU A 115 0.97 16.84 45.97
CA GLU A 115 0.12 17.99 45.57
C GLU A 115 0.51 18.91 44.38
N THR A 116 -0.15 18.81 43.21
CA THR A 116 -1.42 19.45 42.72
C THR A 116 -1.15 20.55 41.64
N PRO A 117 -2.13 21.05 40.86
CA PRO A 117 -2.62 20.46 39.62
C PRO A 117 -2.66 21.48 38.45
N LYS A 118 -2.15 21.15 37.25
CA LYS A 118 -2.46 21.92 36.03
C LYS A 118 -2.69 21.02 34.82
N GLN A 119 -3.97 20.88 34.48
CA GLN A 119 -4.40 20.72 33.09
C GLN A 119 -3.82 21.89 32.28
N LEU A 120 -2.86 21.60 31.41
CA LEU A 120 -2.59 22.41 30.25
C LEU A 120 -2.00 21.47 29.20
N ALA A 121 -2.58 21.51 28.00
CA ALA A 121 -2.05 20.86 26.81
C ALA A 121 -0.52 21.01 26.73
N ARG A 122 0.20 19.94 26.96
CA ARG A 122 1.61 19.82 26.60
C ARG A 122 1.71 18.55 25.80
N LYS A 123 1.77 18.71 24.47
CA LYS A 123 2.42 17.73 23.61
C LYS A 123 3.77 17.45 24.27
N ALA A 124 3.90 16.33 24.96
CA ALA A 124 5.18 15.96 25.55
C ALA A 124 6.12 15.74 24.37
N SER A 125 7.02 16.68 24.13
CA SER A 125 8.12 16.51 23.17
C SER A 125 8.97 15.36 23.70
N LYS A 126 8.79 14.16 23.14
CA LYS A 126 9.63 13.00 23.42
C LYS A 126 10.84 13.11 22.51
N ASP A 127 12.02 13.23 23.08
CA ASP A 127 13.28 13.19 22.32
C ASP A 127 13.57 11.73 21.90
N LEU A 128 14.05 11.55 20.67
CA LEU A 128 14.41 10.25 20.11
C LEU A 128 15.93 10.13 20.02
N TYR A 129 16.48 8.99 20.47
CA TYR A 129 17.89 8.66 20.30
C TYR A 129 18.03 7.54 19.28
N ILE A 130 18.91 7.73 18.29
CA ILE A 130 19.15 6.78 17.21
C ILE A 130 20.66 6.58 17.07
N GLU A 131 21.13 5.36 17.26
CA GLU A 131 22.52 4.98 17.02
C GLU A 131 22.73 4.62 15.55
N VAL A 132 23.77 5.19 14.95
CA VAL A 132 24.12 4.96 13.55
C VAL A 132 25.62 4.73 13.41
N SER A 133 26.03 4.09 12.32
CA SER A 133 27.45 4.03 11.96
C SER A 133 27.97 5.41 11.54
N PRO A 134 29.28 5.65 11.54
CA PRO A 134 29.82 6.90 11.01
C PRO A 134 29.46 7.10 9.53
N GLY A 135 29.05 8.30 9.16
CA GLY A 135 28.66 8.63 7.79
C GLY A 135 27.76 9.87 7.68
N THR A 136 27.40 10.22 6.46
CA THR A 136 26.50 11.35 6.17
C THR A 136 25.06 10.88 6.03
N TYR A 137 24.16 11.47 6.82
CA TYR A 137 22.75 11.11 6.91
C TYR A 137 21.84 12.29 6.56
N SER A 138 20.69 11.99 5.96
CA SER A 138 19.60 12.94 5.76
C SER A 138 18.46 12.60 6.71
N VAL A 139 18.16 13.48 7.66
CA VAL A 139 17.11 13.30 8.67
C VAL A 139 15.95 14.21 8.33
N THR A 140 14.78 13.62 8.08
CA THR A 140 13.55 14.35 7.72
C THR A 140 12.48 14.14 8.78
N ALA A 141 11.98 15.24 9.36
CA ALA A 141 10.82 15.25 10.23
C ALA A 141 9.59 15.80 9.50
N THR A 142 8.46 15.14 9.66
CA THR A 142 7.18 15.52 9.04
C THR A 142 6.05 15.34 10.04
N SER A 143 5.10 16.27 10.06
CA SER A 143 3.86 16.19 10.82
C SER A 143 2.70 16.56 9.91
N ASP A 144 1.51 16.06 10.21
CA ASP A 144 0.34 16.17 9.34
C ASP A 144 -0.04 17.63 9.01
N ASP A 145 0.22 18.55 9.95
CA ASP A 145 -0.12 19.97 9.81
C ASP A 145 1.05 20.85 9.32
N MET A 146 2.26 20.30 9.17
CA MET A 146 3.49 21.10 8.98
C MET A 146 4.30 20.74 7.74
N VAL A 147 5.10 21.71 7.28
CA VAL A 147 6.05 21.54 6.17
C VAL A 147 7.17 20.58 6.58
N LYS A 148 7.55 19.68 5.67
CA LYS A 148 8.67 18.74 5.87
C LYS A 148 9.96 19.50 6.16
N GLN A 149 10.62 19.18 7.27
CA GLN A 149 11.93 19.75 7.62
C GLN A 149 13.01 18.67 7.47
N THR A 150 14.04 18.94 6.66
CA THR A 150 15.13 18.01 6.39
C THR A 150 16.47 18.61 6.78
N HIS A 151 17.27 17.88 7.54
CA HIS A 151 18.64 18.24 7.92
C HIS A 151 19.61 17.19 7.41
N MET A 152 20.72 17.64 6.82
CA MET A 152 21.83 16.77 6.44
C MET A 152 22.92 16.88 7.50
N VAL A 153 23.32 15.75 8.06
CA VAL A 153 24.30 15.67 9.15
C VAL A 153 25.41 14.69 8.82
N ASP A 154 26.63 15.05 9.19
CA ASP A 154 27.78 14.16 9.11
C ASP A 154 28.14 13.68 10.52
N VAL A 155 28.10 12.37 10.74
CA VAL A 155 28.28 11.75 12.05
C VAL A 155 29.61 11.02 12.10
N ASN A 156 30.50 11.44 12.99
CA ASN A 156 31.78 10.77 13.25
C ASN A 156 31.65 9.72 14.37
N ALA A 157 32.62 8.81 14.47
CA ALA A 157 32.63 7.77 15.50
C ALA A 157 32.65 8.39 16.92
N GLY A 158 31.68 8.00 17.76
CA GLY A 158 31.52 8.52 19.13
C GLY A 158 30.91 9.93 19.22
N GLN A 159 30.51 10.52 18.09
CA GLN A 159 29.85 11.82 18.04
C GLN A 159 28.34 11.68 18.20
N SER A 160 27.74 12.56 19.02
CA SER A 160 26.28 12.70 19.15
C SER A 160 25.86 14.08 18.63
N ILE A 161 24.83 14.13 17.79
CA ILE A 161 24.28 15.37 17.23
C ILE A 161 22.83 15.50 17.68
N ASN A 162 22.49 16.59 18.35
CA ASN A 162 21.11 16.90 18.71
C ASN A 162 20.44 17.67 17.57
N LEU A 163 19.30 17.16 17.11
CA LEU A 163 18.50 17.78 16.05
C LEU A 163 17.16 18.21 16.64
N THR A 164 16.89 19.51 16.57
CA THR A 164 15.59 20.08 16.92
C THR A 164 14.81 20.40 15.65
N PHE A 165 13.59 19.89 15.57
CA PHE A 165 12.65 20.19 14.51
C PHE A 165 11.53 21.05 15.09
N SER A 166 11.20 22.14 14.41
CA SER A 166 10.08 23.00 14.79
C SER A 166 8.84 22.45 14.10
N ILE A 167 8.09 21.63 14.84
CA ILE A 167 6.89 20.91 14.40
C ILE A 167 5.65 21.49 15.06
#